data_AF-A0A1I2QIY4-F1
#
_entry.id   AF-A0A1I2QIY4-F1
#
_cell.length_a   1.000
_cell.length_b   1.000
_cell.length_c   1.000
_cell.angle_alpha   90.00
_cell.angle_beta   90.00
_cell.angle_gamma   90.00
#
_symmetry.space_group_name_H-M   'P 1'
#
loop_
_entity.id
_entity.type
_entity.pdbx_description
1 polymer ?
#
loop_
_entity_poly.entity_id
_entity_poly.type
_entity_poly.pdbx_seq_one_letter_code
_entity_poly.pdbx_strand_id
1 'polypeptide(L)'
;MEILKFYGILGGDAVAEDYSNKKLHIVCAAMNGLTFYNVFADRAGLGPVADEMTKKVNQNNETGTFWPKAALSIIPLSVYNDRNDVGNREVMRKHIKDVFLAQNKYVKSPNLLFAFEARSDFDNDLAMEVLEEEAAQLDCPHTQAIYFIPG
;
A
#
# COMPACT_ATOMS: atom_id res chain seq x y z
N MET A 1 2.40 16.37 6.37
CA MET A 1 0.95 16.12 6.20
C MET A 1 0.49 15.26 7.37
N GLU A 2 -0.72 15.47 7.90
CA GLU A 2 -1.24 14.64 9.00
C GLU A 2 -1.70 13.27 8.48
N ILE A 3 -1.40 12.21 9.22
CA ILE A 3 -1.91 10.85 8.96
C ILE A 3 -3.17 10.63 9.77
N LEU A 4 -4.25 10.26 9.09
CA LEU A 4 -5.57 10.09 9.69
C LEU A 4 -5.90 8.62 9.86
N LYS A 5 -6.50 8.26 10.99
CA LYS A 5 -7.08 6.92 11.15
C LYS A 5 -8.27 6.77 10.20
N PHE A 6 -8.29 5.67 9.45
CA PHE A 6 -9.41 5.35 8.57
C PHE A 6 -10.55 4.71 9.39
N TYR A 7 -11.77 5.23 9.23
CA TYR A 7 -12.98 4.73 9.90
C TYR A 7 -14.01 4.11 8.93
N GLY A 8 -13.68 4.02 7.65
CA GLY A 8 -14.55 3.42 6.65
C GLY A 8 -14.54 1.89 6.70
N ILE A 9 -15.56 1.27 6.12
CA ILE A 9 -15.61 -0.17 5.90
C ILE A 9 -14.84 -0.46 4.61
N LEU A 10 -13.67 -1.09 4.72
CA LEU A 10 -12.99 -1.63 3.54
C LEU A 10 -13.89 -2.68 2.88
N GLY A 11 -14.08 -2.54 1.57
CA GLY A 11 -15.08 -3.34 0.86
C GLY A 11 -16.48 -2.69 0.79
N GLY A 12 -16.75 -1.59 1.49
CA GLY A 12 -18.01 -0.84 1.34
C GLY A 12 -18.12 -0.12 -0.01
N ASP A 13 -19.34 0.19 -0.43
CA ASP A 13 -19.64 0.82 -1.73
C ASP A 13 -18.93 2.16 -1.92
N ALA A 14 -18.92 3.01 -0.89
CA ALA A 14 -18.25 4.31 -0.96
C ALA A 14 -16.73 4.19 -1.21
N VAL A 15 -16.06 3.27 -0.51
CA VAL A 15 -14.62 3.01 -0.70
C VAL A 15 -14.36 2.38 -2.08
N ALA A 16 -15.27 1.51 -2.53
CA ALA A 16 -15.19 0.91 -3.87
C ALA A 16 -15.32 1.96 -4.97
N GLU A 17 -16.25 2.91 -4.80
CA GLU A 17 -16.48 4.00 -5.73
C GLU A 17 -15.27 4.94 -5.80
N ASP A 18 -14.74 5.37 -4.66
CA ASP A 18 -13.54 6.23 -4.63
C ASP A 18 -12.32 5.56 -5.24
N TYR A 19 -12.13 4.26 -4.98
CA TYR A 19 -11.07 3.47 -5.60
C TYR A 19 -11.26 3.36 -7.13
N SER A 20 -12.46 3.02 -7.59
CA SER A 20 -12.77 2.87 -9.02
C SER A 20 -12.62 4.19 -9.78
N ASN A 21 -12.96 5.31 -9.13
CA ASN A 21 -12.79 6.66 -9.66
C ASN A 21 -11.36 7.21 -9.47
N LYS A 22 -10.41 6.40 -8.98
CA LYS A 22 -9.00 6.78 -8.74
C LYS A 22 -8.86 7.98 -7.79
N LYS A 23 -9.87 8.20 -6.95
CA LYS A 23 -9.83 9.18 -5.85
C LYS A 23 -9.06 8.65 -4.65
N LEU A 24 -8.90 7.34 -4.57
CA LEU A 24 -8.22 6.64 -3.49
C LEU A 24 -7.14 5.72 -4.05
N HIS A 25 -5.89 5.96 -3.66
CA HIS A 25 -4.78 5.06 -3.89
C HIS A 25 -4.62 4.15 -2.67
N ILE A 26 -4.82 2.84 -2.88
CA ILE A 26 -4.68 1.83 -1.83
C ILE A 26 -3.25 1.31 -1.80
N VAL A 27 -2.69 1.12 -0.61
CA VAL A 27 -1.38 0.51 -0.38
C VAL A 27 -1.54 -0.66 0.57
N CYS A 28 -1.11 -1.85 0.17
CA CYS A 28 -1.20 -3.07 0.97
C CYS A 28 0.15 -3.79 1.05
N ALA A 29 0.27 -4.77 1.93
CA ALA A 29 1.35 -5.76 1.85
C ALA A 29 1.11 -6.72 0.67
N ALA A 30 2.18 -7.16 0.01
CA ALA A 30 2.12 -8.10 -1.10
C ALA A 30 1.79 -9.51 -0.59
N MET A 31 0.51 -9.86 -0.52
CA MET A 31 0.05 -11.17 -0.05
C MET A 31 -1.19 -11.61 -0.80
N ASN A 32 -1.24 -12.89 -1.16
CA ASN A 32 -2.44 -13.51 -1.70
C ASN A 32 -3.26 -14.17 -0.58
N GLY A 33 -4.58 -14.19 -0.71
CA GLY A 33 -5.51 -14.82 0.24
C GLY A 33 -6.78 -13.99 0.46
N LEU A 34 -7.38 -14.13 1.64
CA LEU A 34 -8.51 -13.30 2.07
C LEU A 34 -8.01 -11.98 2.65
N THR A 35 -7.46 -11.13 1.78
CA THR A 35 -6.74 -9.90 2.14
C THR A 35 -7.41 -8.66 1.54
N PHE A 36 -7.19 -7.49 2.14
CA PHE A 36 -7.61 -6.23 1.51
C PHE A 36 -7.02 -6.04 0.11
N TYR A 37 -5.77 -6.45 -0.09
CA TYR A 37 -5.14 -6.45 -1.40
C TYR A 37 -5.96 -7.23 -2.43
N ASN A 38 -6.34 -8.48 -2.12
CA ASN A 38 -7.09 -9.30 -3.05
C ASN A 38 -8.48 -8.73 -3.35
N VAL A 39 -9.15 -8.11 -2.38
CA VAL A 39 -10.44 -7.43 -2.59
C VAL A 39 -10.30 -6.28 -3.61
N PHE A 40 -9.30 -5.42 -3.45
CA PHE A 40 -9.09 -4.29 -4.36
C PHE A 40 -8.51 -4.72 -5.72
N ALA A 41 -7.72 -5.79 -5.75
CA ALA A 41 -7.22 -6.37 -6.98
C ALA A 41 -8.33 -7.01 -7.82
N ASP A 42 -9.23 -7.76 -7.19
CA ASP A 42 -10.38 -8.38 -7.87
C ASP A 42 -11.34 -7.32 -8.44
N ARG A 43 -11.65 -6.28 -7.65
CA ARG A 43 -12.46 -5.13 -8.11
C ARG A 43 -11.87 -4.40 -9.30
N ALA A 44 -10.55 -4.34 -9.39
CA ALA A 44 -9.85 -3.76 -10.52
C ALA A 44 -9.71 -4.73 -11.72
N GLY A 45 -10.27 -5.95 -11.64
CA GLY A 45 -10.14 -6.97 -12.67
C GLY A 45 -8.70 -7.43 -12.89
N LEU A 46 -7.86 -7.39 -11.84
CA LEU A 46 -6.44 -7.72 -11.94
C LEU A 46 -6.19 -9.24 -11.91
N GLY A 47 -7.12 -10.04 -11.37
CA GLY A 47 -7.14 -11.50 -11.48
C GLY A 47 -5.75 -12.16 -11.33
N PRO A 48 -5.32 -13.05 -12.25
CA PRO A 48 -4.02 -13.72 -12.18
C PRO A 48 -2.79 -12.79 -12.15
N VAL A 49 -2.90 -11.57 -12.68
CA VAL A 49 -1.79 -10.59 -12.67
C VAL A 49 -1.46 -10.16 -11.26
N ALA A 50 -2.46 -10.12 -10.37
CA ALA A 50 -2.24 -9.82 -8.96
C ALA A 50 -1.34 -10.88 -8.31
N ASP A 51 -1.60 -12.16 -8.55
CA ASP A 51 -0.80 -13.24 -7.96
C ASP A 51 0.66 -13.23 -8.45
N GLU A 52 0.87 -12.96 -9.74
CA GLU A 52 2.22 -12.82 -10.30
C GLU A 52 2.96 -11.61 -9.74
N MET A 53 2.27 -10.48 -9.60
CA MET A 53 2.87 -9.27 -9.05
C MET A 53 3.26 -9.48 -7.59
N THR A 54 2.41 -10.12 -6.78
CA THR A 54 2.72 -10.47 -5.39
C THR A 54 4.02 -11.28 -5.31
N LYS A 55 4.18 -12.29 -6.17
CA LYS A 55 5.40 -13.09 -6.22
C LYS A 55 6.61 -12.23 -6.60
N LYS A 56 6.50 -11.40 -7.64
CA LYS A 56 7.60 -10.54 -8.12
C LYS A 56 8.05 -9.53 -7.06
N VAL A 57 7.09 -8.82 -6.45
CA VAL A 57 7.34 -7.82 -5.39
C VAL A 57 8.05 -8.46 -4.21
N ASN A 58 7.57 -9.61 -3.75
CA ASN A 58 8.20 -10.33 -2.66
C ASN A 58 9.56 -10.92 -3.04
N GLN A 59 9.73 -11.48 -4.24
CA GLN A 59 11.01 -12.06 -4.68
C GLN A 59 12.10 -10.99 -4.86
N ASN A 60 11.75 -9.85 -5.47
CA ASN A 60 12.72 -8.79 -5.78
C ASN A 60 12.97 -7.84 -4.60
N ASN A 61 12.12 -7.88 -3.56
CA ASN A 61 12.12 -6.89 -2.47
C ASN A 61 11.94 -5.47 -3.00
N GLU A 62 10.91 -5.26 -3.84
CA GLU A 62 10.64 -3.96 -4.47
C GLU A 62 9.13 -3.67 -4.49
N THR A 63 8.74 -2.44 -4.16
CA THR A 63 7.35 -1.98 -4.24
C THR A 63 6.81 -2.07 -5.67
N GLY A 64 5.59 -2.60 -5.82
CA GLY A 64 4.89 -2.67 -7.09
C GLY A 64 3.66 -1.77 -7.12
N THR A 65 3.34 -1.17 -8.28
CA THR A 65 2.13 -0.36 -8.48
C THR A 65 1.41 -0.81 -9.75
N PHE A 66 0.10 -1.04 -9.67
CA PHE A 66 -0.74 -1.54 -10.77
C PHE A 66 -1.23 -0.44 -11.72
N TRP A 67 -0.54 0.69 -11.79
CA TRP A 67 -0.90 1.80 -12.65
C TRP A 67 -0.60 1.50 -14.13
N PRO A 68 -1.44 1.94 -15.10
CA PRO A 68 -2.66 2.75 -14.98
C PRO A 68 -3.95 1.97 -14.74
N LYS A 69 -3.89 0.64 -14.62
CA LYS A 69 -5.06 -0.22 -14.43
C LYS A 69 -5.75 0.05 -13.09
N ALA A 70 -4.99 0.22 -12.02
CA ALA A 70 -5.51 0.47 -10.69
C ALA A 70 -4.64 1.45 -9.90
N ALA A 71 -5.28 2.25 -9.04
CA ALA A 71 -4.61 3.04 -8.01
C ALA A 71 -4.31 2.14 -6.81
N LEU A 72 -3.49 1.11 -7.03
CA LEU A 72 -3.12 0.09 -6.03
C LEU A 72 -1.60 -0.10 -6.07
N SER A 73 -0.97 0.06 -4.91
CA SER A 73 0.41 -0.34 -4.68
C SER A 73 0.50 -1.46 -3.67
N ILE A 74 1.52 -2.29 -3.80
CA ILE A 74 1.87 -3.32 -2.83
C ILE A 74 3.34 -3.20 -2.46
N ILE A 75 3.63 -3.36 -1.17
CA ILE A 75 4.99 -3.40 -0.65
C ILE A 75 5.37 -4.83 -0.23
N PRO A 76 6.65 -5.23 -0.33
CA PRO A 76 7.08 -6.57 0.05
C PRO A 76 6.80 -6.91 1.51
N LEU A 77 6.66 -8.21 1.79
CA LEU A 77 6.67 -8.74 3.15
C LEU A 77 8.03 -8.54 3.81
N SER A 78 8.03 -8.28 5.12
CA SER A 78 9.26 -8.22 5.93
C SER A 78 9.93 -9.58 6.02
N VAL A 79 9.14 -10.67 6.03
CA VAL A 79 9.64 -12.04 5.97
C VAL A 79 9.10 -12.73 4.72
N TYR A 80 10.00 -13.25 3.88
CA TYR A 80 9.61 -14.01 2.70
C TYR A 80 10.68 -15.02 2.30
N ASN A 81 10.32 -16.31 2.27
CA ASN A 81 11.27 -17.42 2.12
C ASN A 81 12.43 -17.29 3.12
N ASP A 82 13.68 -17.22 2.64
CA ASP A 82 14.88 -17.09 3.48
C ASP A 82 15.21 -15.63 3.84
N ARG A 83 14.46 -14.64 3.34
CA ARG A 83 14.66 -13.22 3.66
C ARG A 83 13.92 -12.84 4.93
N ASN A 84 14.60 -12.12 5.82
CA ASN A 84 14.02 -11.51 7.01
C ASN A 84 14.57 -10.08 7.19
N ASP A 85 13.72 -9.10 6.91
CA ASP A 85 13.94 -7.66 7.03
C ASP A 85 13.17 -7.05 8.23
N VAL A 86 12.72 -7.86 9.19
CA VAL A 86 12.06 -7.34 10.41
C VAL A 86 13.00 -6.39 11.15
N GLY A 87 12.48 -5.22 11.55
CA GLY A 87 13.30 -4.15 12.13
C GLY A 87 14.20 -3.38 11.15
N ASN A 88 14.25 -3.76 9.86
CA ASN A 88 15.07 -3.09 8.86
C ASN A 88 14.41 -1.80 8.35
N ARG A 89 14.63 -0.71 9.10
CA ARG A 89 14.05 0.61 8.82
C ARG A 89 14.39 1.14 7.44
N GLU A 90 15.61 0.93 6.94
CA GLU A 90 16.04 1.47 5.64
C GLU A 90 15.27 0.83 4.48
N VAL A 91 15.06 -0.48 4.55
CA VAL A 91 14.26 -1.22 3.56
C VAL A 91 12.80 -0.77 3.60
N MET A 92 12.20 -0.70 4.79
CA MET A 92 10.82 -0.22 4.93
C MET A 92 10.65 1.22 4.40
N ARG A 93 11.61 2.10 4.71
CA ARG A 93 11.64 3.49 4.23
C ARG A 93 11.74 3.57 2.72
N LYS A 94 12.56 2.73 2.09
CA LYS A 94 12.62 2.65 0.63
C LYS A 94 11.24 2.31 0.05
N HIS A 95 10.58 1.29 0.58
CA HIS A 95 9.27 0.85 0.07
C HIS A 95 8.20 1.92 0.18
N ILE A 96 8.13 2.62 1.32
CA ILE A 96 7.19 3.73 1.53
C ILE A 96 7.52 4.92 0.63
N LYS A 97 8.81 5.26 0.45
CA LYS A 97 9.22 6.31 -0.50
C LYS A 97 8.83 5.97 -1.94
N ASP A 98 8.94 4.71 -2.35
CA ASP A 98 8.55 4.27 -3.69
C ASP A 98 7.03 4.43 -3.91
N VAL A 99 6.21 4.18 -2.88
CA VAL A 99 4.76 4.46 -2.92
C VAL A 99 4.50 5.95 -3.11
N PHE A 100 5.17 6.82 -2.35
CA PHE A 100 5.02 8.27 -2.50
C PHE A 100 5.49 8.78 -3.87
N LEU A 101 6.57 8.21 -4.40
CA LEU A 101 7.04 8.50 -5.75
C LEU A 101 5.98 8.14 -6.80
N ALA A 102 5.39 6.94 -6.70
CA ALA A 102 4.34 6.50 -7.60
C ALA A 102 3.09 7.38 -7.49
N GLN A 103 2.71 7.72 -6.26
CA GLN A 103 1.61 8.62 -5.95
C GLN A 103 1.78 9.99 -6.61
N ASN A 104 2.95 10.62 -6.44
CA ASN A 104 3.21 11.97 -6.96
C ASN A 104 3.38 11.98 -8.49
N LYS A 105 4.07 10.99 -9.04
CA LYS A 105 4.43 10.98 -10.46
C LYS A 105 3.32 10.47 -11.36
N TYR A 106 2.59 9.43 -10.93
CA TYR A 106 1.67 8.69 -11.81
C TYR A 106 0.22 8.69 -11.31
N VAL A 107 -0.02 8.27 -10.06
CA VAL A 107 -1.38 7.96 -9.58
C VAL A 107 -2.19 9.23 -9.29
N LYS A 108 -1.61 10.18 -8.56
CA LYS A 108 -2.15 11.53 -8.28
C LYS A 108 -3.56 11.54 -7.67
N SER A 109 -3.89 10.53 -6.87
CA SER A 109 -5.16 10.47 -6.14
C SER A 109 -5.18 11.50 -5.00
N PRO A 110 -6.33 12.15 -4.72
CA PRO A 110 -6.47 13.02 -3.55
C PRO A 110 -6.26 12.30 -2.22
N ASN A 111 -6.52 10.99 -2.16
CA ASN A 111 -6.39 10.21 -0.94
C ASN A 111 -5.42 9.04 -1.14
N LEU A 112 -4.56 8.80 -0.15
CA LEU A 112 -3.67 7.64 -0.07
C LEU A 112 -4.02 6.84 1.20
N LEU A 113 -4.27 5.55 1.09
CA LEU A 113 -4.67 4.69 2.21
C LEU A 113 -3.72 3.51 2.36
N PHE A 114 -3.00 3.48 3.48
CA PHE A 114 -2.18 2.36 3.90
C PHE A 114 -3.04 1.36 4.68
N ALA A 115 -3.46 0.30 4.00
CA ALA A 115 -4.28 -0.78 4.53
C ALA A 115 -3.40 -2.00 4.81
N PHE A 116 -2.61 -1.92 5.88
CA PHE A 116 -1.79 -3.03 6.35
C PHE A 116 -2.59 -3.89 7.33
N GLU A 117 -2.62 -5.19 7.07
CA GLU A 117 -3.29 -6.16 7.94
C GLU A 117 -2.31 -6.65 9.01
N ALA A 118 -2.78 -6.81 10.24
CA ALA A 118 -1.99 -7.39 11.32
C ALA A 118 -1.56 -8.83 10.98
N ARG A 119 -0.24 -9.05 11.03
CA ARG A 119 0.39 -10.31 10.63
C ARG A 119 1.84 -10.39 11.13
N SER A 120 2.38 -11.60 11.20
CA SER A 120 3.71 -11.87 11.76
C SER A 120 4.87 -11.70 10.76
N ASP A 121 4.58 -11.74 9.47
CA ASP A 121 5.54 -11.67 8.37
C ASP A 121 5.60 -10.27 7.69
N PHE A 122 4.88 -9.30 8.25
CA PHE A 122 4.98 -7.89 7.87
C PHE A 122 5.05 -7.02 9.13
N ASP A 123 6.09 -6.20 9.21
CA ASP A 123 6.40 -5.35 10.36
C ASP A 123 5.53 -4.08 10.33
N ASN A 124 4.29 -4.21 10.82
CA ASN A 124 3.28 -3.14 10.82
C ASN A 124 3.73 -1.93 11.65
N ASP A 125 4.33 -2.17 12.82
CA ASP A 125 4.77 -1.12 13.73
C ASP A 125 5.85 -0.27 13.06
N LEU A 126 6.87 -0.91 12.47
CA LEU A 126 7.92 -0.20 11.74
C LEU A 126 7.36 0.52 10.50
N ALA A 127 6.42 -0.09 9.79
CA ALA A 127 5.79 0.54 8.62
C ALA A 127 5.05 1.82 9.01
N MET A 128 4.34 1.82 10.15
CA MET A 128 3.65 2.99 10.68
C MET A 128 4.62 4.09 11.12
N GLU A 129 5.66 3.75 11.88
CA GLU A 129 6.67 4.72 12.31
C GLU A 129 7.35 5.40 11.11
N VAL A 130 7.76 4.61 10.11
CA VAL A 130 8.39 5.14 8.90
C VAL A 130 7.41 5.95 8.06
N LEU A 131 6.14 5.54 7.99
CA LEU A 131 5.10 6.31 7.29
C LEU A 131 4.94 7.70 7.91
N GLU A 132 4.92 7.80 9.24
CA GLU A 132 4.85 9.07 9.96
C GLU A 132 6.05 9.97 9.70
N GLU A 133 7.27 9.41 9.76
CA GLU A 133 8.51 10.13 9.45
C GLU A 133 8.51 10.71 8.03
N GLU A 134 8.09 9.91 7.05
CA GLU A 134 8.12 10.27 5.63
C GLU A 134 6.98 11.24 5.28
N ALA A 135 5.76 11.03 5.79
CA ALA A 135 4.63 11.94 5.58
C ALA A 135 4.86 13.34 6.17
N ALA A 136 5.71 13.47 7.18
CA ALA A 136 6.11 14.75 7.75
C ALA A 136 7.03 15.56 6.81
N GLN A 137 7.81 14.87 5.96
CA GLN A 137 8.86 15.48 5.13
C GLN A 137 8.45 15.64 3.66
N LEU A 138 7.48 14.86 3.18
CA LEU A 138 7.12 14.80 1.78
C LEU A 138 6.11 15.87 1.37
N ASP A 139 6.41 16.51 0.24
CA ASP A 139 5.46 17.30 -0.53
C ASP A 139 4.68 16.37 -1.47
N CYS A 140 3.38 16.26 -1.25
CA CYS A 140 2.47 15.51 -2.11
C CYS A 140 1.38 16.47 -2.62
N PRO A 141 1.66 17.26 -3.67
CA PRO A 141 0.80 18.39 -4.07
C PRO A 141 -0.60 17.97 -4.54
N HIS A 142 -0.77 16.68 -4.87
CA HIS A 142 -2.04 16.11 -5.31
C HIS A 142 -2.77 15.36 -4.19
N THR A 143 -2.12 15.11 -3.06
CA THR A 143 -2.68 14.33 -1.94
C THR A 143 -3.19 15.29 -0.87
N GLN A 144 -4.48 15.20 -0.58
CA GLN A 144 -5.17 15.96 0.46
C GLN A 144 -5.09 15.26 1.81
N ALA A 145 -5.15 13.92 1.82
CA ALA A 145 -5.11 13.13 3.03
C ALA A 145 -4.37 11.80 2.85
N ILE A 146 -3.64 11.42 3.89
CA ILE A 146 -3.07 10.08 4.06
C ILE A 146 -3.83 9.40 5.19
N TYR A 147 -4.31 8.19 4.92
CA TYR A 147 -5.04 7.37 5.87
C TYR A 147 -4.24 6.11 6.20
N PHE A 148 -4.46 5.57 7.40
CA PHE A 148 -3.99 4.25 7.77
C PHE A 148 -5.08 3.43 8.45
N ILE A 149 -4.95 2.11 8.35
CA ILE A 149 -5.74 1.16 9.13
C ILE A 149 -4.81 0.54 10.17
N PRO A 150 -5.08 0.72 11.48
CA PRO A 150 -4.33 0.00 12.50
C PRO A 150 -4.60 -1.49 12.36
N GLY A 151 -3.52 -2.28 12.34
CA GLY A 151 -3.56 -3.73 12.52
C GLY A 151 -3.98 -4.12 13.94
#